data_AF-A0A7X6WHX9-F1
#
_entry.id   AF-A0A7X6WHX9-F1
#
_cell.length_a   1.000
_cell.length_b   1.000
_cell.length_c   1.000
_cell.angle_alpha   90.00
_cell.angle_beta   90.00
_cell.angle_gamma   90.00
#
_symmetry.space_group_name_H-M   'P 1'
#
loop_
_entity.id
_entity.type
_entity.pdbx_description
1 polymer ?
#
loop_
_entity_poly.entity_id
_entity_poly.type
_entity_poly.pdbx_seq_one_letter_code
_entity_poly.pdbx_strand_id
1 'polypeptide(L)'
;YDPFYSYHSSFYGNPNYNTNGVNDPELDVLIETMRNLNSDQVDEYADAWLEYQIYWNDLLPNVPLYSNEYRDVYNVRVQGLESTPVWDWSNDIADLTLGS
;
A
#
# COMPACT_ATOMS: atom_id res chain seq x y z
N TYR A 1 -3.16 2.80 -0.01
CA TYR A 1 -2.09 3.34 -0.89
C TYR A 1 -2.66 3.42 -2.30
N ASP A 2 -2.37 4.48 -3.05
CA ASP A 2 -2.95 4.73 -4.38
C ASP A 2 -1.82 4.94 -5.40
N PRO A 3 -1.60 4.00 -6.36
CA PRO A 3 -0.46 4.03 -7.26
C PRO A 3 -0.51 5.17 -8.30
N PHE A 4 -1.66 5.81 -8.49
CA PHE A 4 -1.81 6.92 -9.44
C PHE A 4 -0.81 8.06 -9.17
N TYR A 5 -0.60 8.39 -7.91
CA TYR A 5 0.32 9.47 -7.51
C TYR A 5 1.79 9.08 -7.56
N SER A 6 2.12 7.80 -7.82
CA SER A 6 3.50 7.31 -7.82
C SER A 6 3.98 6.84 -9.19
N TYR A 7 3.07 6.35 -10.05
CA TYR A 7 3.46 5.68 -11.29
C TYR A 7 2.70 6.13 -12.55
N HIS A 8 1.67 6.96 -12.43
CA HIS A 8 0.90 7.41 -13.60
C HIS A 8 1.68 8.43 -14.44
N SER A 9 1.57 8.33 -15.77
CA SER A 9 2.32 9.16 -16.72
C SER A 9 1.94 10.65 -16.67
N SER A 10 0.78 11.01 -16.11
CA SER A 10 0.40 12.42 -15.88
C SER A 10 1.39 13.16 -14.97
N PHE A 11 2.14 12.43 -14.16
CA PHE A 11 3.18 12.98 -13.29
C PHE A 11 4.59 12.80 -13.87
N TYR A 12 4.74 12.36 -15.12
CA TYR A 12 6.05 12.19 -15.74
C TYR A 12 6.86 13.49 -15.70
N GLY A 13 8.10 13.38 -15.22
CA GLY A 13 8.99 14.54 -14.99
C GLY A 13 8.70 15.33 -13.71
N ASN A 14 7.72 14.94 -12.89
CA ASN A 14 7.46 15.52 -11.58
C ASN A 14 8.13 14.69 -10.46
N PRO A 15 9.22 15.18 -9.85
CA PRO A 15 10.00 14.43 -8.88
C PRO A 15 9.31 14.23 -7.52
N ASN A 16 8.16 14.87 -7.26
CA ASN A 16 7.42 14.69 -6.01
C ASN A 16 6.42 13.53 -6.06
N TYR A 17 6.12 13.03 -7.26
CA TYR A 17 5.08 12.03 -7.48
C TYR A 17 5.66 10.82 -8.20
N ASN A 18 5.97 10.99 -9.49
CA ASN A 18 6.56 9.94 -10.31
C ASN A 18 8.08 10.05 -10.32
N THR A 19 8.68 9.72 -9.18
CA THR A 19 10.12 9.77 -8.93
C THR A 19 10.92 8.87 -9.88
N ASN A 20 10.31 7.77 -10.34
CA ASN A 20 10.96 6.79 -11.21
C ASN A 20 10.85 7.15 -12.70
N GLY A 21 10.12 8.22 -13.05
CA GLY A 21 9.96 8.66 -14.43
C GLY A 21 9.20 7.66 -15.30
N VAL A 22 8.22 6.96 -14.73
CA VAL A 22 7.37 6.02 -15.46
C VAL A 22 6.54 6.77 -16.51
N ASN A 23 6.47 6.24 -17.73
CA ASN A 23 5.67 6.80 -18.82
C ASN A 23 5.16 5.64 -19.68
N ASP A 24 4.26 4.86 -19.11
CA ASP A 24 3.76 3.61 -19.70
C ASP A 24 2.22 3.65 -19.78
N PRO A 25 1.66 3.73 -21.01
CA PRO A 25 0.23 3.88 -21.19
C PRO A 25 -0.58 2.63 -20.81
N GLU A 26 0.03 1.45 -20.78
CA GLU A 26 -0.63 0.22 -20.38
C GLU A 26 -0.75 0.16 -18.85
N LEU A 27 0.31 0.56 -18.13
CA LEU A 27 0.26 0.75 -16.69
C LEU A 27 -0.78 1.81 -16.29
N ASP A 28 -0.88 2.91 -17.05
CA ASP A 28 -1.88 3.96 -16.81
C ASP A 28 -3.31 3.41 -16.88
N VAL A 29 -3.62 2.61 -17.90
CA VAL A 29 -4.93 1.97 -18.06
C VAL A 29 -5.25 1.04 -16.90
N LEU A 30 -4.28 0.25 -16.42
CA LEU A 30 -4.46 -0.64 -15.27
C LEU A 30 -4.75 0.15 -13.99
N ILE A 31 -4.02 1.24 -13.75
CA ILE A 31 -4.23 2.15 -12.62
C ILE A 31 -5.62 2.80 -12.68
N GLU A 32 -6.03 3.33 -13.84
CA GLU A 32 -7.34 3.96 -14.03
C GLU A 32 -8.48 2.96 -13.87
N THR A 33 -8.34 1.75 -14.42
CA THR A 33 -9.32 0.67 -14.29
C THR A 33 -9.57 0.35 -12.83
N MET A 34 -8.49 0.11 -12.08
CA MET A 34 -8.57 -0.20 -10.66
C MET A 34 -9.14 0.96 -9.82
N ARG A 35 -8.81 2.21 -10.14
CA ARG A 35 -9.28 3.41 -9.42
C ARG A 35 -10.78 3.69 -9.63
N ASN A 36 -11.33 3.29 -10.77
CA ASN A 36 -12.73 3.54 -11.13
C ASN A 36 -13.70 2.46 -10.60
N LEU A 37 -13.20 1.42 -9.93
CA LEU A 37 -14.04 0.43 -9.26
C LEU A 37 -14.66 1.01 -7.98
N ASN A 38 -15.92 0.65 -7.73
CA ASN A 38 -16.62 1.04 -6.51
C ASN A 38 -16.19 0.18 -5.32
N SER A 39 -16.43 0.68 -4.11
CA SER A 39 -16.00 0.00 -2.87
C SER A 39 -16.72 -1.33 -2.59
N ASP A 40 -17.83 -1.62 -3.29
CA ASP A 40 -18.57 -2.88 -3.22
C ASP A 40 -18.06 -3.93 -4.21
N GLN A 41 -17.20 -3.56 -5.17
CA GLN A 41 -16.62 -4.43 -6.20
C GLN A 41 -15.31 -5.05 -5.74
N VAL A 42 -15.36 -5.80 -4.64
CA VAL A 42 -14.16 -6.30 -3.95
C VAL A 42 -13.41 -7.34 -4.79
N ASP A 43 -14.12 -8.26 -5.43
CA ASP A 43 -13.51 -9.32 -6.22
C ASP A 43 -12.89 -8.76 -7.51
N GLU A 44 -13.60 -7.86 -8.20
CA GLU A 44 -13.07 -7.18 -9.39
C GLU A 44 -11.87 -6.29 -9.06
N TYR A 45 -11.86 -5.67 -7.88
CA TYR A 45 -10.71 -4.90 -7.42
C TYR A 45 -9.51 -5.80 -7.13
N ALA A 46 -9.73 -6.97 -6.53
CA ALA A 46 -8.65 -7.93 -6.27
C ALA A 46 -8.01 -8.43 -7.57
N ASP A 47 -8.81 -8.73 -8.59
CA ASP A 47 -8.33 -9.15 -9.91
C ASP A 47 -7.56 -8.01 -10.60
N ALA A 48 -8.12 -6.79 -10.63
CA ALA A 48 -7.45 -5.62 -11.22
C ALA A 48 -6.15 -5.26 -10.49
N TRP A 49 -6.12 -5.40 -9.16
CA TRP A 49 -4.91 -5.21 -8.35
C TRP A 49 -3.84 -6.24 -8.70
N LEU A 50 -4.22 -7.51 -8.88
CA LEU A 50 -3.29 -8.57 -9.27
C LEU A 50 -2.68 -8.30 -10.66
N GLU A 51 -3.51 -7.92 -11.64
CA GLU A 51 -3.03 -7.57 -12.98
C GLU A 51 -2.05 -6.39 -12.94
N TYR A 52 -2.39 -5.33 -12.20
CA TYR A 52 -1.49 -4.21 -11.95
C TYR A 52 -0.16 -4.66 -11.35
N GLN A 53 -0.18 -5.53 -10.32
CA GLN A 53 1.04 -6.01 -9.66
C GLN A 53 1.91 -6.85 -10.61
N ILE A 54 1.32 -7.68 -11.46
CA ILE A 54 2.07 -8.49 -12.43
C ILE A 54 2.77 -7.58 -13.43
N TYR A 55 2.04 -6.64 -14.04
CA TYR A 55 2.60 -5.72 -15.03
C TYR A 55 3.64 -4.78 -14.43
N TRP A 56 3.36 -4.23 -13.24
CA TRP A 56 4.30 -3.38 -12.51
C TRP A 56 5.59 -4.12 -12.16
N ASN A 57 5.51 -5.40 -11.77
CA ASN A 57 6.70 -6.22 -11.51
C ASN A 57 7.48 -6.55 -12.78
N ASP A 58 6.85 -6.67 -13.95
CA ASP A 58 7.56 -6.88 -15.23
C ASP A 58 8.29 -5.59 -15.67
N LEU A 59 7.64 -4.44 -15.48
CA LEU A 59 8.23 -3.12 -15.80
C LEU A 59 9.42 -2.75 -14.88
N LEU A 60 9.48 -3.33 -13.68
CA LEU A 60 10.52 -3.10 -12.66
C LEU A 60 10.82 -1.61 -12.38
N PRO A 61 9.82 -0.72 -12.23
CA PRO A 61 10.07 0.70 -11.98
C PRO A 61 10.66 0.95 -10.59
N ASN A 62 10.45 0.02 -9.66
CA ASN A 62 11.09 0.00 -8.36
C ASN A 62 11.45 -1.44 -8.03
N VAL A 63 12.70 -1.69 -7.65
CA VAL A 63 13.15 -3.01 -7.18
C VAL A 63 13.02 -3.02 -5.66
N PRO A 64 12.05 -3.74 -5.07
CA PRO A 64 11.94 -3.84 -3.63
C PRO A 64 13.15 -4.61 -3.09
N LEU A 65 14.05 -3.90 -2.42
CA LEU A 65 15.23 -4.51 -1.79
C LEU A 65 14.89 -5.22 -0.47
N TYR A 66 13.79 -4.83 0.20
CA TYR A 66 13.35 -5.37 1.48
C TYR A 66 11.83 -5.29 1.65
N SER A 67 11.23 -6.33 2.24
CA SER A 67 9.89 -6.27 2.84
C SER A 67 10.05 -5.99 4.33
N ASN A 68 9.44 -4.93 4.85
CA ASN A 68 9.49 -4.65 6.28
C ASN A 68 8.61 -5.67 7.03
N GLU A 69 9.23 -6.52 7.85
CA GLU A 69 8.50 -7.29 8.86
C GLU A 69 8.37 -6.44 10.12
N TYR A 70 7.17 -5.97 10.42
CA TYR A 70 6.88 -5.29 11.69
C TYR A 70 6.73 -6.35 12.79
N ARG A 71 7.48 -6.18 13.88
CA ARG A 71 7.42 -7.02 15.09
C ARG A 71 7.21 -6.08 16.27
N ASP A 72 6.06 -6.18 16.92
CA ASP A 72 5.78 -5.43 18.14
C ASP A 72 6.25 -6.24 19.36
N VAL A 73 7.07 -5.62 20.22
CA VAL A 73 7.54 -6.24 21.47
C VAL A 73 6.98 -5.44 22.63
N TYR A 74 6.12 -6.06 23.45
CA TYR A 74 5.56 -5.46 24.66
C TYR A 74 5.78 -6.35 25.89
N ASN A 75 5.79 -5.72 27.07
CA ASN A 75 5.94 -6.42 28.34
C ASN A 75 4.66 -7.21 28.68
N VAL A 76 4.78 -8.43 29.21
CA VAL A 76 3.67 -9.32 29.60
C VAL A 76 2.62 -8.71 30.55
N ARG A 77 2.92 -7.55 31.16
CA ARG A 77 2.00 -6.79 32.02
C ARG A 77 1.00 -5.92 31.26
N VAL A 78 1.21 -5.69 29.96
CA VAL A 78 0.33 -4.88 29.11
C VAL A 78 -0.73 -5.79 28.50
N GLN A 79 -2.00 -5.49 28.78
CA GLN A 79 -3.16 -6.18 28.22
C GLN A 79 -3.89 -5.25 27.26
N GLY A 80 -4.39 -5.79 26.14
CA GLY A 80 -5.17 -5.03 25.14
C GLY A 80 -4.35 -4.37 24.02
N LEU A 81 -3.09 -4.74 23.80
CA LEU A 81 -2.34 -4.32 22.61
C LEU A 81 -2.63 -5.31 21.47
N GLU A 82 -3.42 -4.89 20.48
CA GLU A 82 -3.63 -5.61 19.22
C GLU A 82 -3.16 -4.73 18.05
N SER A 83 -1.85 -4.47 18.01
CA SER A 83 -1.25 -3.80 16.86
C SER A 83 -1.22 -4.76 15.66
N THR A 84 -1.70 -4.26 14.52
CA THR A 84 -1.63 -4.96 13.22
C THR A 84 -0.75 -4.15 12.28
N PRO A 85 -0.26 -4.70 11.16
CA PRO A 85 0.58 -3.95 10.20
C PRO A 85 -0.06 -2.68 9.63
N VAL A 86 -1.38 -2.52 9.81
CA VAL A 86 -2.19 -1.36 9.40
C VAL A 86 -2.70 -0.54 10.59
N TRP A 87 -2.45 -0.96 11.82
CA TRP A 87 -2.87 -0.30 13.06
C TRP A 87 -1.67 -0.02 13.95
N ASP A 88 -1.22 1.23 13.93
CA ASP A 88 -0.05 1.70 14.67
C ASP A 88 -0.34 1.74 16.19
N TRP A 89 0.68 1.45 17.02
CA TRP A 89 0.61 1.42 18.49
C TRP A 89 0.08 2.74 19.09
N SER A 90 0.24 3.84 18.36
CA SER A 90 -0.25 5.16 18.74
C SER A 90 -1.77 5.23 18.82
N ASN A 91 -2.49 4.39 18.07
CA ASN A 91 -3.95 4.30 18.10
C ASN A 91 -4.44 3.47 19.31
N ASP A 92 -3.67 2.46 19.74
CA ASP A 92 -4.03 1.59 20.87
C ASP A 92 -3.79 2.24 22.24
N ILE A 93 -3.03 3.34 22.33
CA ILE A 93 -2.63 3.93 23.61
C ILE A 93 -3.82 4.35 24.51
N ALA A 94 -4.99 4.57 23.91
CA ALA A 94 -6.23 4.90 24.60
C ALA A 94 -6.92 3.68 25.23
N ASP A 95 -6.65 2.48 24.71
CA ASP A 95 -7.28 1.21 25.12
C ASP A 95 -6.34 0.35 25.99
N LEU A 96 -5.07 0.75 26.14
CA LEU A 96 -4.11 0.06 26.99
C LEU A 96 -4.47 0.19 28.47
N THR A 97 -4.65 -0.95 29.13
CA THR A 97 -4.81 -1.03 30.58
C THR A 97 -3.67 -1.80 31.22
N LEU A 98 -3.29 -1.41 32.44
CA LEU A 98 -2.35 -2.17 33.25
C LEU A 98 -3.11 -3.34 33.89
N GLY A 99 -2.68 -4.57 33.59
CA GLY A 99 -3.19 -5.75 34.29
C GLY A 99 -2.86 -5.67 35.78
N SER A 100 -3.85 -6.02 36.62
CA SER A 100 -3.74 -6.07 38.08
C SER A 100 -2.70 -7.08 38.57
#